data_AF-A0A967MZA5-F1
#
_entry.id   AF-A0A967MZA5-F1
#
_cell.length_a   1.000
_cell.length_b   1.000
_cell.length_c   1.000
_cell.angle_alpha   90.00
_cell.angle_beta   90.00
_cell.angle_gamma   90.00
#
_symmetry.space_group_name_H-M   'P 1'
#
loop_
_entity.id
_entity.type
_entity.pdbx_description
1 polymer ?
#
loop_
_entity_poly.entity_id
_entity_poly.type
_entity_poly.pdbx_seq_one_letter_code
_entity_poly.pdbx_strand_id
1 'polypeptide(L)'
;MGYAVEINLDYTRLPNGDGRGIWADIDRAMRAAGFRQEGRRFVADLPPELASRLARRALEGLEARRRAEGLHLYRYLKEFYGYPTACAVNLMAPAAEGIEVREVTTA
;
A
#
# COMPACT_ATOMS: atom_id res chain seq x y z
N MET A 1 -12.15 2.52 8.97
CA MET A 1 -10.82 2.84 9.58
C MET A 1 -9.80 2.36 8.56
N GLY A 2 -9.02 3.27 7.97
CA GLY A 2 -8.24 2.95 6.78
C GLY A 2 -7.07 2.00 7.02
N TYR A 3 -6.74 1.21 6.01
CA TYR A 3 -5.55 0.37 5.97
C TYR A 3 -4.70 0.74 4.75
N ALA A 4 -3.40 0.90 4.95
CA ALA A 4 -2.44 1.21 3.91
C ALA A 4 -1.54 -0.01 3.64
N VAL A 5 -1.17 -0.17 2.37
CA VAL A 5 -0.22 -1.15 1.88
C VAL A 5 0.85 -0.41 1.10
N GLU A 6 2.10 -0.62 1.45
CA GLU A 6 3.25 -0.04 0.76
C GLU A 6 3.98 -1.14 -0.01
N ILE A 7 4.28 -0.83 -1.28
CA ILE A 7 4.96 -1.73 -2.20
C ILE A 7 6.08 -0.95 -2.86
N ASN A 8 7.32 -1.39 -2.67
CA ASN A 8 8.47 -0.83 -3.36
C ASN A 8 9.18 -1.91 -4.18
N LEU A 9 9.55 -1.56 -5.43
CA LEU A 9 10.33 -2.41 -6.32
C LEU A 9 11.83 -2.22 -6.06
N ASP A 10 12.59 -3.30 -6.17
CA ASP A 10 14.04 -3.29 -6.23
C ASP A 10 14.50 -3.01 -7.67
N TYR A 11 14.64 -1.73 -7.99
CA TYR A 11 15.04 -1.28 -9.33
C TYR A 11 16.45 -1.76 -9.73
N THR A 12 17.31 -2.12 -8.77
CA THR A 12 18.65 -2.63 -9.06
C THR A 12 18.63 -4.03 -9.66
N ARG A 13 17.55 -4.79 -9.42
CA ARG A 13 17.35 -6.14 -9.93
C ARG A 13 16.55 -6.19 -11.21
N LEU A 14 16.00 -5.06 -11.66
CA LEU A 14 15.16 -5.01 -12.85
C LEU A 14 16.00 -5.05 -14.12
N PRO A 15 15.59 -5.82 -15.14
CA PRO A 15 16.19 -5.74 -16.48
C PRO A 15 16.09 -4.30 -16.99
N ASN A 16 17.23 -3.71 -17.36
CA ASN A 16 17.34 -2.32 -17.83
C ASN A 16 16.89 -1.24 -16.83
N GLY A 17 16.66 -1.60 -15.56
CA GLY A 17 16.17 -0.67 -14.53
C GLY A 17 14.73 -0.18 -14.71
N ASP A 18 13.99 -0.67 -15.73
CA ASP A 18 12.63 -0.21 -16.01
C ASP A 18 11.59 -1.07 -15.29
N GLY A 19 10.96 -0.48 -14.26
CA GLY A 19 9.91 -1.11 -13.46
C GLY A 19 8.49 -0.76 -13.88
N ARG A 20 8.28 0.06 -14.92
CA ARG A 20 6.96 0.62 -15.24
C ARG A 20 5.93 -0.46 -15.56
N GLY A 21 6.31 -1.48 -16.33
CA GLY A 21 5.40 -2.57 -16.68
C GLY A 21 4.99 -3.42 -15.48
N ILE A 22 5.94 -3.69 -14.57
CA ILE A 22 5.66 -4.42 -13.33
C ILE A 22 4.78 -3.57 -12.40
N TRP A 23 5.09 -2.29 -12.28
CA TRP A 23 4.31 -1.37 -11.45
C TRP A 23 2.88 -1.21 -11.96
N ALA A 24 2.68 -1.06 -13.28
CA ALA A 24 1.34 -0.97 -13.87
C ALA A 24 0.50 -2.24 -13.59
N ASP A 25 1.14 -3.40 -13.57
CA ASP A 25 0.50 -4.66 -13.21
C ASP A 25 0.09 -4.71 -11.74
N ILE A 26 0.99 -4.29 -10.84
CA ILE A 26 0.72 -4.20 -9.41
C ILE A 26 -0.44 -3.23 -9.16
N ASP A 27 -0.38 -2.02 -9.73
CA ASP A 27 -1.43 -1.01 -9.58
C ASP A 27 -2.79 -1.53 -10.02
N ARG A 28 -2.86 -2.16 -11.20
CA ARG A 28 -4.09 -2.79 -11.69
C ARG A 28 -4.59 -3.90 -10.76
N ALA A 29 -3.72 -4.77 -10.27
CA ALA A 29 -4.09 -5.86 -9.38
C ALA A 29 -4.62 -5.34 -8.03
N MET A 30 -3.96 -4.33 -7.45
CA MET A 30 -4.35 -3.71 -6.19
C MET A 30 -5.68 -2.95 -6.34
N ARG A 31 -5.89 -2.22 -7.44
CA ARG A 31 -7.17 -1.56 -7.74
C ARG A 31 -8.31 -2.56 -7.89
N ALA A 32 -8.08 -3.68 -8.59
CA ALA A 32 -9.06 -4.75 -8.72
C ALA A 32 -9.40 -5.41 -7.36
N ALA A 33 -8.46 -5.38 -6.42
CA ALA A 33 -8.67 -5.85 -5.04
C ALA A 33 -9.36 -4.82 -4.13
N GLY A 34 -9.75 -3.65 -4.65
CA GLY A 34 -10.50 -2.62 -3.92
C GLY A 34 -9.64 -1.53 -3.28
N PHE A 35 -8.34 -1.48 -3.59
CA PHE A 35 -7.47 -0.41 -3.10
C PHE A 35 -7.47 0.81 -4.03
N ARG A 36 -7.30 1.99 -3.45
CA ARG A 36 -6.99 3.24 -4.18
C ARG A 36 -5.51 3.55 -4.04
N GLN A 37 -4.89 4.05 -5.10
CA GLN A 37 -3.50 4.50 -5.04
C GLN A 37 -3.41 5.92 -4.48
N GLU A 38 -2.55 6.12 -3.49
CA GLU A 38 -2.18 7.41 -2.90
C GLU A 38 -0.66 7.53 -2.85
N GLY A 39 -0.09 8.14 -3.90
CA GLY A 39 1.36 8.18 -4.11
C GLY A 39 1.94 6.77 -4.34
N ARG A 40 2.82 6.34 -3.43
CA ARG A 40 3.42 4.98 -3.43
C ARG A 40 2.63 3.96 -2.61
N ARG A 41 1.52 4.36 -2.00
CA ARG A 41 0.74 3.54 -1.09
C ARG A 41 -0.59 3.17 -1.74
N PHE A 42 -1.10 2.01 -1.36
CA PHE A 42 -2.43 1.54 -1.69
C PHE A 42 -3.27 1.58 -0.42
N VAL A 43 -4.37 2.31 -0.44
CA VAL A 43 -5.24 2.48 0.73
C VAL A 43 -6.61 1.88 0.47
N ALA A 44 -7.21 1.31 1.51
CA ALA A 44 -8.57 0.80 1.49
C ALA A 44 -9.28 1.11 2.81
N ASP A 45 -10.59 1.33 2.76
CA ASP A 45 -11.43 1.40 3.96
C ASP A 45 -11.98 0.00 4.27
N LEU A 46 -11.09 -0.88 4.70
CA LEU A 46 -11.36 -2.27 5.01
C LEU A 46 -10.72 -2.65 6.34
N PRO A 47 -11.29 -3.62 7.07
CA PRO A 47 -10.63 -4.17 8.26
C PRO A 47 -9.21 -4.66 7.94
N PRO A 48 -8.22 -4.45 8.84
CA PRO A 48 -6.82 -4.79 8.61
C PRO A 48 -6.56 -6.20 8.10
N GLU A 49 -7.25 -7.20 8.67
CA GLU A 49 -7.10 -8.61 8.31
C GLU A 49 -7.60 -8.88 6.89
N LEU A 50 -8.74 -8.28 6.53
CA LEU A 50 -9.31 -8.40 5.21
C LEU A 50 -8.45 -7.69 4.16
N ALA A 51 -8.02 -6.46 4.45
CA ALA A 51 -7.14 -5.70 3.58
C ALA A 51 -5.83 -6.43 3.32
N SER A 52 -5.16 -6.91 4.38
CA SER A 52 -3.93 -7.69 4.28
C SER A 52 -4.10 -8.93 3.40
N ARG A 53 -5.20 -9.67 3.60
CA ARG A 53 -5.50 -10.87 2.82
C ARG A 53 -5.74 -10.54 1.34
N LEU A 54 -6.48 -9.47 1.04
CA LEU A 54 -6.75 -9.06 -0.34
C LEU A 54 -5.49 -8.58 -1.06
N ALA A 55 -4.64 -7.80 -0.39
CA ALA A 55 -3.37 -7.35 -0.94
C ALA A 55 -2.45 -8.54 -1.25
N ARG A 56 -2.30 -9.50 -0.32
CA ARG A 56 -1.52 -10.72 -0.56
C ARG A 56 -2.06 -11.51 -1.75
N ARG A 57 -3.38 -11.75 -1.78
CA ARG A 57 -4.02 -12.48 -2.88
C ARG A 57 -3.81 -11.80 -4.23
N ALA A 58 -3.81 -10.47 -4.27
CA ALA A 58 -3.57 -9.69 -5.48
C ALA A 58 -2.15 -9.93 -6.04
N LEU A 59 -1.12 -9.85 -5.18
CA LEU A 59 0.26 -10.11 -5.62
C LEU A 59 0.54 -11.60 -5.87
N GLU A 60 -0.06 -12.52 -5.11
CA GLU A 60 0.06 -13.95 -5.36
C GLU A 60 -0.53 -14.33 -6.72
N GLY A 61 -1.70 -13.80 -7.07
CA GLY A 61 -2.30 -13.99 -8.38
C GLY A 61 -1.44 -13.41 -9.51
N LEU A 62 -0.84 -12.24 -9.27
CA LEU A 62 0.07 -11.62 -10.24
C LEU A 62 1.38 -12.43 -10.41
N GLU A 63 1.99 -12.89 -9.32
CA GLU A 63 3.17 -13.78 -9.34
C GLU A 63 2.86 -15.05 -10.13
N ALA A 64 1.72 -15.70 -9.86
CA ALA A 64 1.35 -16.93 -10.56
C ALA A 64 1.25 -16.72 -12.08
N ARG A 65 0.63 -15.61 -12.52
CA ARG A 65 0.54 -15.25 -13.95
C ARG A 65 1.93 -14.98 -14.54
N ARG A 66 2.75 -14.16 -13.88
CA ARG A 66 4.09 -13.82 -14.36
C ARG A 66 5.02 -15.03 -14.40
N ARG A 67 4.89 -15.96 -13.44
CA ARG A 67 5.67 -17.19 -13.39
C ARG A 67 5.37 -18.10 -14.58
N ALA A 68 4.13 -18.12 -15.07
CA ALA A 68 3.77 -18.83 -16.29
C ALA A 68 4.47 -18.25 -17.54
N GLU A 69 4.87 -16.98 -17.49
CA GLU A 69 5.65 -16.28 -18.52
C GLU A 69 7.19 -16.36 -18.26
N GLY A 70 7.62 -17.13 -17.25
CA GLY A 70 9.04 -17.27 -16.87
C GLY A 70 9.59 -16.09 -16.05
N LEU A 71 8.73 -15.22 -15.53
CA LEU A 71 9.10 -14.04 -14.74
C LEU A 71 8.73 -14.24 -13.26
N HIS A 72 9.59 -13.77 -12.35
CA HIS A 72 9.36 -13.85 -10.90
C HIS A 72 9.17 -12.45 -10.32
N LEU A 73 7.92 -12.03 -10.08
CA LEU A 73 7.59 -10.74 -9.50
C LEU A 73 8.27 -10.54 -8.14
N TYR A 74 8.22 -11.55 -7.27
CA TYR A 74 8.80 -11.46 -5.92
C TYR A 74 10.31 -11.21 -5.91
N ARG A 75 11.03 -11.54 -6.98
CA ARG A 75 12.46 -11.24 -7.10
C ARG A 75 12.75 -9.73 -7.18
N TYR A 76 11.77 -8.97 -7.66
CA TYR A 76 11.85 -7.53 -7.89
C TYR A 76 11.13 -6.72 -6.82
N LEU A 77 10.59 -7.34 -5.78
CA LEU A 77 9.98 -6.65 -4.66
C LEU A 77 11.03 -6.39 -3.58
N LYS A 78 11.17 -5.12 -3.19
CA LYS A 78 12.02 -4.69 -2.09
C LYS A 78 11.24 -4.68 -0.77
N GLU A 79 10.06 -4.09 -0.79
CA GLU A 79 9.21 -3.94 0.38
C GLU A 79 7.76 -4.28 0.01
N PHE A 80 7.09 -4.98 0.91
CA PHE A 80 5.67 -5.25 0.85
C PHE A 80 5.13 -5.43 2.27
N TYR A 81 4.58 -4.36 2.83
CA TYR A 81 4.02 -4.35 4.18
C TYR A 81 2.74 -3.52 4.24
N GLY A 82 1.92 -3.77 5.26
CA GLY A 82 0.70 -3.03 5.49
C GLY A 82 0.60 -2.54 6.93
N TYR A 83 -0.19 -1.50 7.14
CA TYR A 83 -0.39 -0.88 8.44
C TYR A 83 -1.72 -0.13 8.52
N PRO A 84 -2.33 -0.01 9.71
CA PRO A 84 -3.47 0.89 9.92
C PRO A 84 -3.06 2.34 9.65
N THR A 85 -3.87 3.10 8.91
CA THR A 85 -3.53 4.49 8.57
C THR A 85 -3.46 5.40 9.79
N ALA A 86 -4.15 5.04 10.88
CA ALA A 86 -4.09 5.74 12.16
C ALA A 86 -2.68 5.70 12.80
N CYS A 87 -1.82 4.78 12.39
CA CYS A 87 -0.43 4.72 12.86
C CYS A 87 0.51 5.65 12.07
N ALA A 88 0.03 6.28 10.99
CA ALA A 88 0.84 7.21 10.20
C ALA A 88 0.77 8.63 10.77
N VAL A 89 1.93 9.21 11.06
CA VAL A 89 2.05 10.59 11.54
C VAL A 89 2.47 11.49 10.37
N ASN A 90 1.75 12.58 10.14
CA ASN A 90 2.13 13.58 9.15
C ASN A 90 3.17 14.54 9.75
N LEU A 91 4.43 14.37 9.38
CA LEU A 91 5.53 15.21 9.86
C LEU A 91 5.57 16.61 9.23
N MET A 92 4.77 16.87 8.20
CA MET A 92 4.62 18.22 7.63
C MET A 92 3.59 19.06 8.38
N ALA A 93 2.75 18.44 9.21
CA ALA A 93 1.90 19.15 10.13
C ALA A 93 2.67 19.37 11.45
N PRO A 94 2.43 20.49 12.16
CA PRO A 94 2.86 20.62 13.55
C PRO A 94 2.44 19.38 14.34
N ALA A 95 3.25 18.97 15.31
CA ALA A 95 2.87 17.90 16.22
C ALA A 95 1.49 18.25 16.81
N ALA A 96 0.49 17.42 16.53
CA ALA A 96 -0.80 17.56 17.16
C ALA A 96 -0.65 17.10 18.63
N GLU A 97 -0.20 17.99 19.50
CA GLU A 97 -0.68 17.93 20.88
C GLU A 97 -2.20 17.97 20.78
N GLY A 98 -2.87 16.96 21.34
CA GLY A 98 -4.30 16.72 21.11
C GLY A 98 -5.13 18.01 21.24
N ILE A 99 -6.12 18.17 20.37
CA ILE A 99 -7.04 19.31 20.47
C ILE A 99 -7.81 19.17 21.79
N GLU A 100 -7.44 19.96 22.81
CA GLU A 100 -8.22 20.10 24.03
C GLU A 100 -9.44 20.98 23.74
N VAL A 101 -10.62 20.37 23.69
CA VAL A 101 -11.88 21.12 23.61
C VAL A 101 -12.33 21.43 25.05
N ARG A 102 -12.40 22.72 25.40
CA ARG A 102 -13.05 23.18 26.62
C ARG A 102 -14.43 23.73 26.28
N GLU A 103 -15.47 23.06 26.77
CA GLU A 103 -16.81 23.62 26.77
C GLU A 103 -16.87 24.78 27.76
N VAL A 104 -17.28 25.96 27.29
CA VAL A 104 -17.51 27.13 28.14
C VAL A 104 -19.01 27.25 28.34
N THR A 105 -19.49 26.84 29.51
CA THR A 105 -20.89 27.04 29.89
C THR A 105 -21.05 28.48 30.40
N THR A 106 -21.71 29.33 29.62
CA THR A 106 -22.18 30.65 30.10
C THR A 106 -23.29 30.46 31.11
N ALA A 107 -23.09 30.99 32.32
CA ALA A 107 -24.09 31.07 33.39
C ALA A 107 -25.13 32.17 33.12
#